data_AF-A0A103XSL5-F1
#
_entry.id   AF-A0A103XSL5-F1
#
_cell.length_a   1.000
_cell.length_b   1.000
_cell.length_c   1.000
_cell.angle_alpha   90.00
_cell.angle_beta   90.00
_cell.angle_gamma   90.00
#
_symmetry.space_group_name_H-M   'P 1'
#
loop_
_entity.id
_entity.type
_entity.pdbx_description
1 polymer ?
#
loop_
_entity_poly.entity_id
_entity_poly.type
_entity_poly.pdbx_seq_one_letter_code
_entity_poly.pdbx_strand_id
1 'polypeptide(L)'
;MASTTSFAFATLFIAYLLATPTFFREVAAAGECGRIPIRSAALSLSPCLGAGGNARAKVPPMCCTKVNVLIKTAPKCLCAVLLSPLARKAGIKPAIAISIPKRCNNKNRPVGKKCGRYIVP
;
A
#
# COMPACT_ATOMS: atom_id res chain seq x y z
N MET A 1 24.96 36.80 -20.11
CA MET A 1 23.58 36.74 -20.65
C MET A 1 23.06 35.31 -20.89
N ALA A 2 23.91 34.27 -20.88
CA ALA A 2 23.50 32.86 -21.07
C ALA A 2 22.90 32.16 -19.82
N SER A 3 23.18 32.64 -18.60
CA SER A 3 22.67 31.99 -17.38
C SER A 3 21.19 32.27 -17.14
N THR A 4 20.72 33.51 -17.36
CA THR A 4 19.34 33.92 -17.06
C THR A 4 18.31 33.22 -17.95
N THR A 5 18.65 32.98 -19.22
CA THR A 5 17.84 32.22 -20.16
C THR A 5 17.71 30.77 -19.72
N SER A 6 18.81 30.12 -19.30
CA SER A 6 18.79 28.73 -18.80
C SER A 6 17.91 28.54 -17.57
N PHE A 7 17.92 29.49 -16.62
CA PHE A 7 17.03 29.43 -15.45
C PHE A 7 15.56 29.64 -15.82
N ALA A 8 15.26 30.54 -16.76
CA ALA A 8 13.90 30.77 -17.24
C ALA A 8 13.34 29.55 -17.99
N PHE A 9 14.17 28.86 -18.78
CA PHE A 9 13.75 27.62 -19.43
C PHE A 9 13.52 26.50 -18.42
N ALA A 10 14.37 26.38 -17.40
CA ALA A 10 14.20 25.39 -16.34
C ALA A 10 12.91 25.63 -15.52
N THR A 11 12.61 26.89 -15.17
CA THR A 11 11.39 27.22 -14.41
C THR A 11 10.13 27.01 -15.25
N LEU A 12 10.15 27.36 -16.53
CA LEU A 12 9.04 27.09 -17.46
C LEU A 12 8.83 25.58 -17.67
N PHE A 13 9.91 24.80 -17.75
CA PHE A 13 9.83 23.34 -17.91
C PHE A 13 9.29 22.67 -16.64
N ILE A 14 9.71 23.11 -15.45
CA ILE A 14 9.19 22.63 -14.16
C ILE A 14 7.72 23.04 -13.99
N ALA A 15 7.35 24.27 -14.34
CA ALA A 15 5.97 24.74 -14.32
C ALA A 15 5.08 23.94 -15.28
N TYR A 16 5.60 23.62 -16.48
CA TYR A 16 4.92 22.76 -17.44
C TYR A 16 4.73 21.33 -16.90
N LEU A 17 5.75 20.73 -16.26
CA LEU A 17 5.65 19.41 -15.63
C LEU A 17 4.65 19.37 -14.47
N LEU A 18 4.53 20.45 -13.70
CA LEU A 18 3.56 20.58 -12.61
C LEU A 18 2.14 20.89 -13.12
N ALA A 19 2.02 21.63 -14.23
CA ALA A 19 0.75 22.03 -14.83
C ALA A 19 0.16 20.95 -15.75
N THR A 20 0.99 20.10 -16.35
CA THR A 20 0.48 18.87 -16.95
C THR A 20 -0.06 18.02 -15.82
N PRO A 21 -1.33 17.60 -15.84
CA PRO A 21 -1.73 16.45 -15.05
C PRO A 21 -0.82 15.34 -15.55
N THR A 22 0.22 15.01 -14.78
CA THR A 22 0.88 13.73 -14.92
C THR A 22 -0.23 12.75 -14.58
N PHE A 23 -0.96 12.38 -15.62
CA PHE A 23 -1.87 11.26 -15.63
C PHE A 23 -0.93 10.08 -15.36
N PHE A 24 -0.61 9.86 -14.09
CA PHE A 24 -0.53 8.53 -13.54
C PHE A 24 -1.91 7.93 -13.85
N ARG A 25 -2.09 7.49 -15.10
CA ARG A 25 -3.06 6.46 -15.46
C ARG A 25 -2.58 5.26 -14.66
N GLU A 26 -2.91 5.24 -13.37
CA GLU A 26 -3.31 4.00 -12.75
C GLU A 26 -4.42 3.52 -13.65
N VAL A 27 -4.06 2.59 -14.55
CA VAL A 27 -5.01 1.72 -15.19
C VAL A 27 -5.68 1.02 -14.01
N ALA A 28 -6.76 1.62 -13.52
CA ALA A 28 -7.69 1.00 -12.61
C ALA A 28 -8.44 -0.04 -13.42
N ALA A 29 -7.72 -1.07 -13.89
CA ALA A 29 -8.32 -2.38 -13.95
C ALA A 29 -8.89 -2.60 -12.54
N ALA A 30 -10.17 -2.96 -12.45
CA ALA A 30 -10.79 -3.33 -11.19
C ALA A 30 -9.99 -4.52 -10.63
N GLY A 31 -8.94 -4.20 -9.87
CA GLY A 31 -8.03 -5.18 -9.31
C GLY A 31 -8.72 -5.90 -8.17
N GLU A 32 -7.94 -6.62 -7.37
CA GLU A 32 -8.46 -7.36 -6.21
C GLU A 32 -9.13 -6.46 -5.14
N CYS A 33 -9.03 -5.13 -5.29
CA CYS A 33 -9.67 -4.10 -4.48
C CYS A 33 -11.00 -3.53 -5.06
N GLY A 34 -11.42 -3.97 -6.25
CA GLY A 34 -12.68 -3.55 -6.86
C GLY A 34 -12.79 -2.03 -7.03
N ARG A 35 -13.74 -1.41 -6.32
CA ARG A 35 -13.98 0.05 -6.33
C ARG A 35 -12.96 0.85 -5.52
N ILE A 36 -12.18 0.19 -4.65
CA ILE A 36 -11.20 0.87 -3.80
C ILE A 36 -9.87 0.91 -4.55
N PRO A 37 -9.28 2.09 -4.82
CA PRO A 37 -7.97 2.15 -5.43
C PRO A 37 -6.91 1.54 -4.49
N ILE A 38 -6.03 0.71 -5.04
CA ILE A 38 -4.97 0.00 -4.28
C ILE A 38 -4.14 0.98 -3.45
N ARG A 39 -3.82 2.16 -3.98
CA ARG A 39 -3.12 3.22 -3.23
C ARG A 39 -3.87 3.66 -1.99
N SER A 40 -5.18 3.89 -2.07
CA SER A 40 -5.99 4.31 -0.90
C SER A 40 -6.06 3.21 0.16
N ALA A 41 -6.16 1.95 -0.27
CA ALA A 41 -6.06 0.81 0.64
C ALA A 41 -4.67 0.73 1.29
N ALA A 42 -3.59 0.92 0.52
CA ALA A 42 -2.21 0.95 1.02
C ALA A 42 -1.95 2.11 2.00
N LEU A 43 -2.47 3.31 1.69
CA LEU A 43 -2.39 4.47 2.57
C LEU A 43 -3.16 4.23 3.88
N SER A 44 -4.28 3.53 3.83
CA SER A 44 -5.03 3.11 5.03
C SER A 44 -4.26 2.13 5.91
N LEU A 45 -3.24 1.46 5.35
CA LEU A 45 -2.31 0.56 6.03
C LEU A 45 -1.01 1.25 6.47
N SER A 46 -0.89 2.58 6.32
CA SER A 46 0.21 3.37 6.89
C SER A 46 0.52 3.07 8.36
N PRO A 47 -0.47 2.94 9.28
CA PRO A 47 -0.18 2.56 10.67
C PRO A 47 0.38 1.13 10.81
N CYS A 48 0.32 0.30 9.78
CA CYS A 48 0.85 -1.06 9.77
C CYS A 48 2.28 -1.17 9.24
N LEU A 49 2.88 -0.11 8.68
CA LEU A 49 4.17 -0.20 7.98
C LEU A 49 5.28 -0.78 8.89
N GLY A 50 5.43 -0.23 10.10
CA GLY A 50 6.43 -0.71 11.06
C GLY A 50 6.20 -2.17 11.48
N ALA A 51 4.93 -2.58 11.64
CA ALA A 51 4.55 -3.95 12.00
C ALA A 51 4.61 -4.94 10.83
N GLY A 52 4.46 -4.46 9.59
CA GLY A 52 4.54 -5.25 8.36
C GLY A 52 5.97 -5.50 7.89
N GLY A 53 6.92 -4.66 8.26
CA GLY A 53 8.35 -4.89 8.02
C GLY A 53 9.04 -5.70 9.13
N ASN A 54 8.50 -5.69 10.34
CA ASN A 54 9.14 -6.25 11.53
C ASN A 54 8.18 -7.14 12.35
N ALA A 55 8.49 -8.45 12.39
CA ALA A 55 7.69 -9.43 13.13
C ALA A 55 7.67 -9.19 14.65
N ARG A 56 8.69 -8.50 15.18
CA ARG A 56 8.81 -8.15 16.61
C ARG A 56 8.18 -6.80 16.98
N ALA A 57 7.91 -5.92 16.02
CA ALA A 57 7.43 -4.56 16.31
C ALA A 57 5.96 -4.55 16.72
N LYS A 58 5.62 -4.01 17.89
CA LYS A 58 4.24 -3.97 18.40
C LYS A 58 3.26 -3.43 17.35
N VAL A 59 2.15 -4.13 17.14
CA VAL A 59 1.15 -3.71 16.15
C VAL A 59 0.30 -2.59 16.76
N PRO A 60 0.19 -1.41 16.11
CA PRO A 60 -0.67 -0.35 16.60
C PRO A 60 -2.15 -0.78 16.57
N PRO A 61 -2.97 -0.37 17.55
CA PRO A 61 -4.40 -0.71 17.56
C PRO A 61 -5.12 -0.22 16.31
N MET A 62 -4.76 0.97 15.81
CA MET A 62 -5.28 1.52 14.54
C MET A 62 -4.99 0.61 13.34
N CYS A 63 -3.81 -0.01 13.31
CA CYS A 63 -3.47 -0.98 12.26
C CYS A 63 -4.42 -2.18 12.33
N CYS A 64 -4.64 -2.73 13.53
CA CYS A 64 -5.52 -3.88 13.70
C CYS A 64 -6.96 -3.59 13.30
N THR A 65 -7.50 -2.41 13.62
CA THR A 65 -8.84 -2.00 13.21
C THR A 65 -8.97 -1.93 11.69
N LYS A 66 -8.03 -1.27 11.00
CA LYS A 66 -8.06 -1.15 9.54
C LYS A 66 -7.89 -2.50 8.84
N VAL A 67 -6.99 -3.34 9.32
CA VAL A 67 -6.79 -4.71 8.82
C VAL A 67 -8.04 -5.55 9.04
N ASN A 68 -8.70 -5.46 10.20
CA ASN A 68 -9.92 -6.21 10.47
C ASN A 68 -11.07 -5.80 9.52
N VAL A 69 -11.24 -4.51 9.28
CA VAL A 69 -12.22 -4.01 8.31
C VAL A 69 -11.90 -4.57 6.92
N LEU A 70 -10.66 -4.45 6.45
CA LEU A 70 -10.25 -4.93 5.13
C LEU A 70 -10.38 -6.45 4.98
N ILE A 71 -10.10 -7.23 6.02
CA ILE A 71 -10.32 -8.69 5.98
C ILE A 71 -11.79 -9.03 5.78
N LYS A 72 -12.69 -8.28 6.43
CA LYS A 72 -14.14 -8.51 6.34
C LYS A 72 -14.72 -8.03 5.01
N THR A 73 -14.27 -6.87 4.51
CA THR A 73 -14.85 -6.26 3.31
C THR A 73 -14.16 -6.69 2.02
N ALA A 74 -12.83 -6.84 2.04
CA ALA A 74 -12.01 -7.07 0.86
C ALA A 74 -10.73 -7.86 1.19
N PRO A 75 -10.83 -9.16 1.54
CA PRO A 75 -9.66 -9.96 1.92
C PRO A 75 -8.65 -10.15 0.78
N LYS A 76 -9.13 -10.19 -0.48
CA LYS A 76 -8.28 -10.25 -1.67
C LYS A 76 -7.50 -8.94 -1.87
N CYS A 77 -8.14 -7.80 -1.62
CA CYS A 77 -7.50 -6.48 -1.68
C CYS A 77 -6.34 -6.34 -0.71
N LEU A 78 -6.53 -6.79 0.54
CA LEU A 78 -5.47 -6.77 1.54
C LEU A 78 -4.24 -7.53 1.04
N CYS A 79 -4.44 -8.71 0.48
CA CYS A 79 -3.36 -9.50 -0.09
C CYS A 79 -2.63 -8.79 -1.24
N ALA A 80 -3.40 -8.23 -2.18
CA ALA A 80 -2.86 -7.50 -3.32
C ALA A 80 -2.00 -6.30 -2.89
N VAL A 81 -2.49 -5.54 -1.90
CA VAL A 81 -1.75 -4.41 -1.33
C VAL A 81 -0.44 -4.89 -0.73
N LEU A 82 -0.43 -5.96 0.06
CA LEU A 82 0.78 -6.50 0.68
C LEU A 82 1.80 -7.02 -0.34
N LEU A 83 1.33 -7.56 -1.48
CA LEU A 83 2.20 -8.03 -2.56
C LEU A 83 2.64 -6.93 -3.52
N SER A 84 1.98 -5.77 -3.48
CA SER A 84 2.24 -4.65 -4.37
C SER A 84 3.67 -4.10 -4.24
N PRO A 85 4.23 -3.54 -5.32
CA PRO A 85 5.54 -2.88 -5.26
C PRO A 85 5.54 -1.67 -4.31
N LEU A 86 4.40 -1.02 -4.08
CA LEU A 86 4.27 0.07 -3.10
C LEU A 86 4.57 -0.41 -1.69
N ALA A 87 3.96 -1.52 -1.27
CA ALA A 87 4.19 -2.08 0.07
C ALA A 87 5.66 -2.47 0.26
N ARG A 88 6.29 -3.07 -0.76
CA ARG A 88 7.71 -3.43 -0.70
C ARG A 88 8.62 -2.20 -0.58
N LYS A 89 8.36 -1.15 -1.35
CA LYS A 89 9.10 0.12 -1.26
C LYS A 89 8.91 0.80 0.11
N ALA A 90 7.75 0.61 0.74
CA ALA A 90 7.48 1.10 2.09
C ALA A 90 8.10 0.23 3.21
N GLY A 91 8.90 -0.79 2.87
CA GLY A 91 9.56 -1.66 3.83
C GLY A 91 8.69 -2.80 4.38
N ILE A 92 7.49 -3.02 3.83
CA ILE A 92 6.64 -4.14 4.22
C ILE A 92 7.19 -5.43 3.62
N LYS A 93 7.34 -6.45 4.46
CA LYS A 93 7.70 -7.82 4.05
C LYS A 93 6.42 -8.66 4.00
N PRO A 94 6.00 -9.17 2.83
CA PRO A 94 4.76 -9.94 2.71
C PRO A 94 4.66 -11.11 3.71
N ALA A 95 5.77 -11.83 3.91
CA ALA A 95 5.86 -12.94 4.87
C ALA A 95 5.56 -12.53 6.33
N ILE A 96 5.88 -11.29 6.71
CA ILE A 96 5.58 -10.76 8.05
C ILE A 96 4.17 -10.18 8.07
N ALA A 97 3.78 -9.46 7.02
CA ALA A 97 2.52 -8.76 6.96
C ALA A 97 1.29 -9.69 6.97
N ILE A 98 1.39 -10.87 6.34
CA ILE A 98 0.34 -11.91 6.41
C ILE A 98 0.08 -12.42 7.84
N SER A 99 1.05 -12.23 8.75
CA SER A 99 0.92 -12.61 10.16
C SER A 99 0.29 -11.52 11.03
N ILE A 100 0.14 -10.29 10.52
CA ILE A 100 -0.49 -9.18 11.26
C ILE A 100 -1.88 -9.54 11.78
N PRO A 101 -2.79 -10.17 11.02
CA PRO A 101 -4.12 -10.54 11.53
C PRO A 101 -4.06 -11.47 12.74
N LYS A 102 -3.08 -12.39 12.76
CA LYS A 102 -2.81 -13.28 13.90
C LYS A 102 -2.33 -12.49 15.12
N ARG A 103 -1.42 -11.54 14.91
CA ARG A 103 -0.86 -10.66 15.97
C ARG A 103 -1.91 -9.69 16.53
N CYS A 104 -2.89 -9.32 15.72
CA CYS A 104 -4.06 -8.53 16.10
C CYS A 104 -5.18 -9.36 16.77
N ASN A 105 -4.96 -10.66 17.01
CA ASN A 105 -5.94 -11.58 17.58
C ASN A 105 -7.29 -11.61 16.82
N ASN A 106 -7.26 -11.44 15.49
CA ASN A 106 -8.47 -11.49 14.69
C ASN A 106 -8.88 -12.96 14.43
N LYS A 107 -9.99 -13.37 15.04
CA LYS A 107 -10.56 -14.73 14.88
C LYS A 107 -11.10 -15.00 13.47
N ASN A 108 -11.54 -13.96 12.75
CA ASN A 108 -12.11 -14.07 11.40
C ASN A 108 -11.05 -13.94 10.30
N ARG A 109 -9.76 -14.12 10.65
CA ARG A 109 -8.69 -14.08 9.65
C ARG A 109 -8.87 -15.23 8.64
N PRO A 110 -8.52 -15.03 7.35
CA PRO A 110 -8.73 -16.02 6.30
C PRO A 110 -7.65 -17.13 6.35
N VAL A 111 -7.63 -17.91 7.44
CA VAL A 111 -6.66 -19.00 7.67
C VAL A 111 -6.64 -19.97 6.48
N GLY A 112 -5.45 -20.33 6.02
CA GLY A 112 -5.30 -21.28 4.91
C GLY A 112 -5.59 -20.70 3.52
N LYS A 113 -6.02 -19.44 3.40
CA LYS A 113 -6.14 -18.78 2.08
C LYS A 113 -4.76 -18.43 1.54
N LYS A 114 -4.59 -18.66 0.23
CA LYS A 114 -3.40 -18.26 -0.50
C LYS A 114 -3.41 -16.76 -0.73
N CYS A 115 -2.30 -16.12 -0.40
CA CYS A 115 -2.00 -14.74 -0.72
C CYS A 115 -0.73 -14.71 -1.58
N GLY A 116 -0.92 -14.80 -2.90
CA GLY A 116 0.17 -15.04 -3.84
C GLY A 116 0.89 -16.37 -3.53
N ARG A 117 2.18 -16.30 -3.19
CA ARG A 117 2.99 -17.46 -2.78
C ARG A 117 2.92 -17.78 -1.30
N TYR A 118 2.21 -16.97 -0.51
CA TYR A 118 2.14 -17.13 0.95
C TYR A 118 0.80 -17.73 1.38
N ILE A 119 0.77 -18.41 2.52
CA ILE A 119 -0.45 -18.93 3.14
C ILE A 119 -0.67 -18.18 4.45
N VAL A 120 -1.90 -17.69 4.67
CA VAL A 120 -2.25 -16.98 5.90
C VAL A 120 -2.23 -17.95 7.09
N PRO A 121 -1.40 -17.69 8.12
CA PRO A 121 -1.31 -18.54 9.32
C PRO A 121 -2.48 -18.32 10.28
#